data_AF-A0A078GBJ5-F1
#
_entry.id   AF-A0A078GBJ5-F1
#
_cell.length_a   1.000
_cell.length_b   1.000
_cell.length_c   1.000
_cell.angle_alpha   90.00
_cell.angle_beta   90.00
_cell.angle_gamma   90.00
#
_symmetry.space_group_name_H-M   'P 1'
#
loop_
_entity.id
_entity.type
_entity.pdbx_description
1 polymer ?
#
loop_
_entity_poly.entity_id
_entity_poly.type
_entity_poly.pdbx_seq_one_letter_code
_entity_poly.pdbx_strand_id
1 'polypeptide(L)'
;MSSGKLQLAEDCMKYATDLSGLLLLYSSLGDAEGMSKLASLAKEQGKNNVAFLCLFMLGRLEDCLQLLVESNRIPEAALMARSYLPSKVSEIVALWRKDLSKVNSKAAESLADPEEYPNLFEDWQVARSVEANAVEARGVYAAAENYATQADQPFITLVEAFRNLQVEAEEPLENGDRDDEVAEENGEEENEGGEEEVNQEEGVVDEDSTDGSAEGEEEWVLTPHQ
;
A
#
# COMPACT_ATOMS: atom_id res chain seq x y z
N MET A 1 17.69 20.54 -26.91
CA MET A 1 16.23 20.60 -27.15
C MET A 1 15.75 22.02 -27.55
N SER A 2 16.58 22.87 -28.16
CA SER A 2 16.21 24.28 -28.43
C SER A 2 15.30 24.50 -29.65
N SER A 3 15.09 23.46 -30.48
CA SER A 3 14.35 23.56 -31.75
C SER A 3 13.11 22.67 -31.83
N GLY A 4 12.73 21.99 -30.74
CA GLY A 4 11.51 21.16 -30.68
C GLY A 4 11.47 19.93 -31.61
N LYS A 5 12.61 19.55 -32.22
CA LYS A 5 12.70 18.41 -33.16
C LYS A 5 12.77 17.06 -32.42
N LEU A 6 11.65 16.63 -31.85
CA LEU A 6 11.60 15.44 -30.99
C LEU A 6 11.88 14.14 -31.74
N GLN A 7 11.37 13.97 -32.97
CA GLN A 7 11.63 12.79 -33.79
C GLN A 7 13.13 12.62 -34.11
N LEU A 8 13.80 13.71 -34.47
CA LEU A 8 15.25 13.67 -34.71
C LEU A 8 16.02 13.35 -33.44
N ALA A 9 15.58 13.87 -32.28
CA ALA A 9 16.19 13.55 -31.00
C ALA A 9 16.04 12.06 -30.66
N GLU A 10 14.85 11.49 -30.88
CA GLU A 10 14.58 10.06 -30.70
C GLU A 10 15.51 9.21 -31.57
N ASP A 11 15.61 9.51 -32.87
CA ASP A 11 16.49 8.81 -33.79
C ASP A 11 17.95 8.89 -33.33
N CYS A 12 18.43 10.09 -33.00
CA CYS A 12 19.79 10.28 -32.48
C CYS A 12 20.05 9.44 -31.21
N MET A 13 19.10 9.40 -30.27
CA MET A 13 19.25 8.62 -29.04
C MET A 13 19.23 7.11 -29.30
N LYS A 14 18.40 6.63 -30.24
CA LYS A 14 18.41 5.23 -30.70
C LYS A 14 19.76 4.85 -31.30
N TYR A 15 20.33 5.68 -32.18
CA TYR A 15 21.65 5.45 -32.76
C TYR A 15 22.77 5.50 -31.71
N ALA A 16 22.64 6.37 -30.72
CA ALA A 16 23.60 6.50 -29.61
C ALA A 16 23.42 5.44 -28.51
N THR A 17 22.38 4.60 -28.59
CA THR A 17 21.97 3.68 -27.50
C THR A 17 21.80 4.37 -26.14
N ASP A 18 21.34 5.62 -26.16
CA ASP A 18 21.06 6.39 -24.94
C ASP A 18 19.69 6.02 -24.36
N LEU A 19 19.66 4.91 -23.62
CA LEU A 19 18.42 4.39 -23.03
C LEU A 19 17.82 5.34 -21.99
N SER A 20 18.65 6.09 -21.26
CA SER A 20 18.19 7.06 -20.26
C SER A 20 17.55 8.28 -20.92
N GLY A 21 18.14 8.76 -22.02
CA GLY A 21 17.55 9.80 -22.86
C GLY A 21 16.21 9.36 -23.46
N LEU A 22 16.14 8.13 -23.99
CA LEU A 22 14.90 7.55 -24.51
C LEU A 22 13.83 7.40 -23.43
N LEU A 23 14.23 6.98 -22.22
CA LEU A 23 13.32 6.87 -21.07
C LEU A 23 12.69 8.23 -20.75
N LEU A 24 13.51 9.27 -20.67
CA LEU A 24 13.04 10.63 -20.39
C LEU A 24 12.12 11.13 -21.51
N LEU A 25 12.47 10.87 -22.77
CA LEU A 25 11.66 11.30 -23.91
C LEU A 25 10.30 10.60 -23.93
N TYR A 26 10.27 9.27 -23.84
CA TYR A 26 9.02 8.51 -23.89
C TYR A 26 8.12 8.75 -22.68
N SER A 27 8.69 8.89 -21.47
CA SER A 27 7.89 9.24 -20.28
C SER A 27 7.29 10.64 -20.39
N SER A 28 8.03 11.61 -20.93
CA SER A 28 7.53 12.98 -21.13
C SER A 28 6.45 13.06 -22.20
N LEU A 29 6.51 12.18 -23.20
CA LEU A 29 5.51 12.09 -24.27
C LEU A 29 4.30 11.23 -23.92
N GLY A 30 4.37 10.43 -22.85
CA GLY A 30 3.38 9.40 -22.55
C GLY A 30 3.33 8.29 -23.62
N ASP A 31 4.45 8.01 -24.29
CA ASP A 31 4.52 6.99 -25.33
C ASP A 31 4.68 5.59 -24.72
N ALA A 32 3.55 4.94 -24.46
CA ALA A 32 3.51 3.61 -23.88
C ALA A 32 4.14 2.53 -24.78
N GLU A 33 4.03 2.65 -26.10
CA GLU A 33 4.60 1.69 -27.05
C GLU A 33 6.13 1.81 -27.08
N GLY A 34 6.63 3.05 -27.13
CA GLY A 34 8.06 3.37 -27.03
C GLY A 34 8.67 2.85 -25.73
N MET A 35 7.98 3.05 -24.59
CA MET A 35 8.42 2.53 -23.29
C MET A 35 8.45 1.00 -23.24
N SER A 36 7.47 0.31 -23.83
CA SER A 36 7.44 -1.16 -23.86
C SER A 36 8.61 -1.73 -24.66
N LYS A 37 8.93 -1.13 -25.82
CA LYS A 37 10.11 -1.50 -26.63
C LYS A 37 11.42 -1.20 -25.89
N LEU A 38 11.50 -0.05 -25.23
CA LEU A 38 12.66 0.35 -24.44
C LEU A 38 12.90 -0.59 -23.26
N ALA A 39 11.84 -1.07 -22.59
CA ALA A 39 11.94 -2.02 -21.49
C ALA A 39 12.63 -3.32 -21.93
N SER A 40 12.19 -3.90 -23.05
CA SER A 40 12.77 -5.12 -23.62
C SER A 40 14.22 -4.90 -24.02
N LEU A 41 14.52 -3.80 -24.73
CA LEU A 41 15.88 -3.44 -25.14
C LEU A 41 16.81 -3.23 -23.93
N ALA A 42 16.33 -2.55 -22.89
CA ALA A 42 17.09 -2.32 -21.67
C ALA A 42 17.35 -3.63 -20.92
N LYS A 43 16.39 -4.55 -20.88
CA LYS A 43 16.56 -5.89 -20.29
C LYS A 43 17.63 -6.69 -21.05
N GLU A 44 17.58 -6.70 -22.38
CA GLU A 44 18.57 -7.38 -23.23
C GLU A 44 20.00 -6.81 -23.04
N GLN A 45 20.11 -5.49 -22.84
CA GLN A 45 21.39 -4.82 -22.58
C GLN A 45 21.84 -4.89 -21.11
N GLY A 46 21.11 -5.60 -20.24
CA GLY A 46 21.41 -5.72 -18.81
C GLY A 46 21.23 -4.43 -18.01
N LYS A 47 20.52 -3.43 -18.56
CA LYS A 47 20.19 -2.14 -17.92
C LYS A 47 18.89 -2.27 -17.12
N ASN A 48 18.91 -3.12 -16.10
CA ASN A 48 17.73 -3.50 -15.32
C ASN A 48 16.98 -2.32 -14.70
N ASN A 49 17.67 -1.28 -14.22
CA ASN A 49 17.01 -0.10 -13.64
C ASN A 49 16.13 0.63 -14.66
N VAL A 50 16.60 0.77 -15.91
CA VAL A 50 15.82 1.41 -16.99
C VAL A 50 14.64 0.52 -17.36
N ALA A 51 14.86 -0.78 -17.51
CA ALA A 51 13.80 -1.75 -17.78
C ALA A 51 12.72 -1.72 -16.68
N PHE A 52 13.14 -1.70 -15.41
CA PHE A 52 12.24 -1.61 -14.26
C PHE A 52 11.40 -0.34 -14.30
N LEU A 53 12.01 0.83 -14.51
CA LEU A 53 11.27 2.10 -14.58
C LEU A 53 10.26 2.11 -15.74
N CYS A 54 10.64 1.59 -16.91
CA CYS A 54 9.71 1.46 -18.03
C CYS A 54 8.50 0.59 -17.66
N LEU A 55 8.75 -0.62 -17.13
CA LEU A 55 7.68 -1.56 -16.75
C LEU A 55 6.80 -1.00 -15.63
N PHE A 56 7.41 -0.34 -14.64
CA PHE A 56 6.72 0.24 -13.49
C PHE A 56 5.78 1.36 -13.92
N MET A 57 6.25 2.29 -14.76
CA MET A 57 5.42 3.36 -15.30
C MET A 57 4.30 2.85 -16.21
N LEU A 58 4.49 1.73 -16.91
CA LEU A 58 3.45 1.04 -17.69
C LEU A 58 2.45 0.27 -16.80
N GLY A 59 2.67 0.21 -15.48
CA GLY A 59 1.83 -0.56 -14.57
C GLY A 59 2.00 -2.09 -14.68
N ARG A 60 3.08 -2.58 -15.32
CA ARG A 60 3.36 -4.01 -15.50
C ARG A 60 4.11 -4.58 -14.29
N LEU A 61 3.43 -4.60 -13.15
CA LEU A 61 4.03 -4.93 -11.84
C LEU A 61 4.57 -6.36 -11.75
N GLU A 62 3.89 -7.33 -12.39
CA GLU A 62 4.31 -8.72 -12.44
C GLU A 62 5.65 -8.87 -13.17
N ASP A 63 5.84 -8.13 -14.26
CA ASP A 63 7.10 -8.13 -15.01
C ASP A 63 8.23 -7.43 -14.23
N CYS A 64 7.90 -6.37 -13.48
CA CYS A 64 8.86 -5.74 -12.57
C CYS A 64 9.33 -6.71 -11.48
N LEU A 65 8.39 -7.44 -10.87
CA LEU A 65 8.69 -8.43 -9.85
C LEU A 65 9.59 -9.54 -10.41
N GLN A 66 9.25 -10.06 -11.58
CA GLN A 66 10.03 -11.06 -12.28
C GLN A 66 11.45 -10.56 -12.61
N LEU A 67 11.60 -9.30 -13.05
CA LEU A 67 12.90 -8.69 -13.33
C LEU A 67 13.79 -8.60 -12.07
N LEU A 68 13.21 -8.29 -10.91
CA LEU A 68 13.93 -8.27 -9.63
C LEU A 68 14.39 -9.68 -9.22
N VAL A 69 13.54 -10.69 -9.40
CA VAL A 69 13.90 -12.10 -9.14
C VAL A 69 15.01 -12.56 -10.08
N GLU A 70 14.89 -12.30 -11.39
CA GLU A 70 15.89 -12.68 -12.40
C GLU A 70 17.25 -11.99 -12.18
N SER A 71 17.24 -10.77 -11.64
CA SER A 71 18.46 -10.02 -11.30
C SER A 71 19.02 -10.34 -9.91
N ASN A 72 18.48 -11.39 -9.24
CA ASN A 72 18.89 -11.85 -7.92
C ASN A 72 18.74 -10.79 -6.81
N ARG A 73 17.74 -9.92 -6.93
CA ARG A 73 17.40 -8.88 -5.96
C ARG A 73 16.11 -9.24 -5.19
N ILE A 74 16.13 -10.43 -4.59
CA ILE A 74 14.95 -11.02 -3.94
C ILE A 74 14.40 -10.16 -2.78
N PRO A 75 15.21 -9.51 -1.93
CA PRO A 75 14.68 -8.64 -0.87
C PRO A 75 13.90 -7.44 -1.42
N GLU A 76 14.37 -6.82 -2.51
CA GLU A 76 13.67 -5.74 -3.21
C GLU A 76 12.35 -6.26 -3.81
N ALA A 77 12.36 -7.47 -4.38
CA ALA A 77 11.16 -8.13 -4.88
C ALA A 77 10.14 -8.38 -3.77
N ALA A 78 10.58 -8.80 -2.58
CA ALA A 78 9.69 -9.04 -1.43
C ALA A 78 9.02 -7.74 -0.97
N LEU A 79 9.78 -6.65 -0.90
CA LEU A 79 9.24 -5.34 -0.55
C LEU A 79 8.26 -4.84 -1.60
N MET A 80 8.59 -5.01 -2.89
CA MET A 80 7.71 -4.64 -3.99
C MET A 80 6.39 -5.44 -3.95
N ALA A 81 6.47 -6.76 -3.74
CA ALA A 81 5.30 -7.61 -3.61
C ALA A 81 4.42 -7.16 -2.44
N ARG A 82 5.01 -6.86 -1.27
CA ARG A 82 4.25 -6.38 -0.11
C ARG A 82 3.47 -5.09 -0.39
N SER A 83 4.04 -4.19 -1.19
CA SER A 83 3.42 -2.89 -1.49
C SER A 83 2.39 -2.94 -2.63
N TYR A 84 2.63 -3.74 -3.67
CA TYR A 84 1.86 -3.66 -4.91
C TYR A 84 1.18 -4.97 -5.33
N LEU A 85 1.70 -6.11 -4.88
CA LEU A 85 1.23 -7.45 -5.24
C LEU A 85 1.20 -8.38 -4.00
N PRO A 86 0.38 -8.07 -2.97
CA PRO A 86 0.34 -8.86 -1.74
C PRO A 86 0.00 -10.34 -1.98
N SER A 87 -0.69 -10.68 -3.06
CA SER A 87 -0.90 -12.05 -3.53
C SER A 87 0.40 -12.84 -3.78
N LYS A 88 1.50 -12.16 -4.09
CA LYS A 88 2.79 -12.75 -4.43
C LYS A 88 3.80 -12.81 -3.29
N VAL A 89 3.51 -12.20 -2.13
CA VAL A 89 4.49 -12.11 -1.03
C VAL A 89 4.97 -13.46 -0.56
N SER A 90 4.07 -14.41 -0.29
CA SER A 90 4.40 -15.75 0.21
C SER A 90 5.35 -16.49 -0.76
N GLU A 91 5.09 -16.39 -2.07
CA GLU A 91 5.94 -16.95 -3.13
C GLU A 91 7.36 -16.37 -3.09
N ILE A 92 7.48 -15.05 -2.98
CA ILE A 92 8.78 -14.35 -2.97
C ILE A 92 9.53 -14.55 -1.65
N VAL A 93 8.83 -14.59 -0.52
CA VAL A 93 9.42 -14.88 0.80
C VAL A 93 9.99 -16.30 0.80
N ALA A 94 9.31 -17.28 0.21
CA ALA A 94 9.84 -18.63 0.06
C ALA A 94 11.15 -18.65 -0.77
N LEU A 95 11.20 -17.90 -1.87
CA LEU A 95 12.43 -17.72 -2.66
C LEU A 95 13.53 -17.05 -1.83
N TRP A 96 13.19 -16.04 -1.03
CA TRP A 96 14.14 -15.32 -0.18
C TRP A 96 14.70 -16.22 0.91
N ARG A 97 13.85 -16.98 1.62
CA ARG A 97 14.27 -17.98 2.61
C ARG A 97 15.25 -18.97 1.99
N LYS A 98 14.93 -19.51 0.81
CA LYS A 98 15.79 -20.46 0.10
C LYS A 98 17.15 -19.85 -0.26
N ASP A 99 17.19 -18.63 -0.76
CA ASP A 99 18.45 -17.99 -1.12
C ASP A 99 19.28 -17.62 0.11
N LEU A 100 18.64 -17.03 1.13
CA LEU A 100 19.27 -16.62 2.37
C LEU A 100 19.80 -17.81 3.18
N SER A 101 19.14 -18.98 3.12
CA SER A 101 19.57 -20.21 3.79
C SER A 101 20.98 -20.66 3.38
N LYS A 102 21.44 -20.30 2.17
CA LYS A 102 22.80 -20.59 1.69
C LYS A 102 23.88 -19.82 2.45
N VAL A 103 23.50 -18.68 3.03
CA VAL A 103 24.40 -17.76 3.75
C VAL A 103 24.17 -17.84 5.26
N ASN A 104 22.90 -17.80 5.69
CA ASN A 104 22.49 -17.82 7.09
C ASN A 104 21.09 -18.45 7.25
N SER A 105 21.05 -19.70 7.71
CA SER A 105 19.79 -20.43 7.97
C SER A 105 18.93 -19.76 9.05
N LYS A 106 19.55 -19.28 10.13
CA LYS A 106 18.82 -18.63 11.24
C LYS A 106 18.13 -17.35 10.79
N ALA A 107 18.78 -16.56 9.93
CA ALA A 107 18.16 -15.37 9.35
C ALA A 107 17.02 -15.73 8.38
N ALA A 108 17.16 -16.81 7.61
CA ALA A 108 16.10 -17.31 6.73
C ALA A 108 14.85 -17.78 7.52
N GLU A 109 15.05 -18.46 8.65
CA GLU A 109 13.96 -18.88 9.54
C GLU A 109 13.24 -17.68 10.16
N SER A 110 13.94 -16.56 10.37
CA SER A 110 13.40 -15.34 10.99
C SER A 110 12.50 -14.52 10.04
N LEU A 111 12.50 -14.80 8.74
CA LEU A 111 11.54 -14.19 7.82
C LEU A 111 10.14 -14.72 8.18
N ALA A 112 9.15 -13.84 8.33
CA ALA A 112 7.77 -14.26 8.57
C ALA A 112 7.00 -14.27 7.24
N ASP A 113 6.13 -15.28 7.07
CA ASP A 113 5.20 -15.36 5.95
C ASP A 113 3.80 -14.91 6.41
N PRO A 114 3.13 -13.97 5.71
CA PRO A 114 1.78 -13.55 6.07
C PRO A 114 0.71 -14.65 5.95
N GLU A 115 0.94 -15.72 5.20
CA GLU A 115 0.04 -16.89 5.18
C GLU A 115 0.23 -17.81 6.39
N GLU A 116 1.45 -17.91 6.91
CA GLU A 116 1.76 -18.74 8.09
C GLU A 116 1.45 -18.01 9.40
N TYR A 117 1.72 -16.71 9.46
CA TYR A 117 1.55 -15.88 10.66
C TYR A 117 0.71 -14.61 10.38
N PRO A 118 -0.58 -14.73 10.03
CA PRO A 118 -1.42 -13.57 9.69
C PRO A 118 -1.48 -12.50 10.79
N ASN A 119 -1.35 -12.91 12.05
CA ASN A 119 -1.36 -12.02 13.22
C ASN A 119 -0.18 -11.04 13.30
N LEU A 120 0.90 -11.28 12.53
CA LEU A 120 2.04 -10.37 12.46
C LEU A 120 1.88 -9.30 11.36
N PHE A 121 0.83 -9.41 10.55
CA PHE A 121 0.60 -8.55 9.38
C PHE A 121 -0.79 -7.93 9.46
N GLU A 122 -0.84 -6.70 9.97
CA GLU A 122 -2.06 -5.89 10.00
C GLU A 122 -2.60 -5.67 8.57
N ASP A 123 -3.93 -5.62 8.46
CA ASP A 123 -4.64 -5.32 7.20
C ASP A 123 -4.32 -6.23 6.01
N TRP A 124 -3.74 -7.41 6.24
CA TRP A 124 -3.30 -8.31 5.16
C TRP A 124 -4.43 -8.69 4.18
N GLN A 125 -5.61 -9.02 4.72
CA GLN A 125 -6.78 -9.37 3.91
C GLN A 125 -7.34 -8.17 3.14
N VAL A 126 -7.26 -6.98 3.75
CA VAL A 126 -7.65 -5.73 3.08
C VAL A 126 -6.71 -5.46 1.91
N ALA A 127 -5.39 -5.58 2.11
CA ALA A 127 -4.40 -5.40 1.06
C ALA A 127 -4.63 -6.35 -0.14
N ARG A 128 -4.97 -7.63 0.10
CA ARG A 128 -5.33 -8.57 -0.98
C ARG A 128 -6.63 -8.21 -1.69
N SER A 129 -7.63 -7.73 -0.97
CA SER A 129 -8.90 -7.29 -1.55
C SER A 129 -8.71 -6.05 -2.42
N VAL A 130 -7.92 -5.09 -1.93
CA VAL A 130 -7.49 -3.90 -2.66
C VAL A 130 -6.74 -4.27 -3.93
N GLU A 131 -5.77 -5.19 -3.86
CA GLU A 131 -5.03 -5.65 -5.03
C GLU A 131 -5.99 -6.20 -6.09
N ALA A 132 -6.90 -7.09 -5.72
CA ALA A 132 -7.87 -7.69 -6.63
C ALA A 132 -8.72 -6.63 -7.35
N ASN A 133 -9.19 -5.61 -6.62
CA ASN A 133 -9.98 -4.51 -7.19
C ASN A 133 -9.12 -3.55 -8.04
N ALA A 134 -7.86 -3.33 -7.65
CA ALA A 134 -6.95 -2.43 -8.34
C ALA A 134 -6.44 -2.99 -9.67
N VAL A 135 -6.50 -4.30 -9.90
CA VAL A 135 -6.11 -4.92 -11.19
C VAL A 135 -6.90 -4.34 -12.35
N GLU A 136 -8.20 -4.09 -12.18
CA GLU A 136 -9.07 -3.56 -13.24
C GLU A 136 -8.76 -2.10 -13.58
N ALA A 137 -8.38 -1.30 -12.58
CA ALA A 137 -7.99 0.10 -12.77
C ALA A 137 -6.52 0.25 -13.22
N ARG A 138 -5.72 -0.82 -13.17
CA ARG A 138 -4.29 -0.76 -13.45
C ARG A 138 -4.05 -0.45 -14.94
N GLY A 139 -3.25 0.58 -15.21
CA GLY A 139 -2.95 1.02 -16.58
C GLY A 139 -4.08 1.83 -17.24
N VAL A 140 -5.16 2.13 -16.51
CA VAL A 140 -6.21 3.04 -16.94
C VAL A 140 -5.88 4.43 -16.41
N TYR A 141 -5.35 5.29 -17.28
CA TYR A 141 -5.00 6.66 -16.93
C TYR A 141 -6.13 7.61 -17.28
N ALA A 142 -6.41 8.57 -16.39
CA ALA A 142 -7.30 9.66 -16.70
C ALA A 142 -6.69 10.54 -17.81
N ALA A 143 -7.55 11.09 -18.68
CA ALA A 143 -7.11 12.06 -19.66
C ALA A 143 -6.45 13.26 -18.95
N ALA A 144 -5.33 13.74 -19.49
CA ALA A 144 -4.58 14.85 -18.89
C ALA A 144 -5.42 16.13 -18.72
N GLU A 145 -6.48 16.30 -19.53
CA GLU A 145 -7.45 17.39 -19.42
C GLU A 145 -8.16 17.43 -18.05
N ASN A 146 -8.32 16.27 -17.41
CA ASN A 146 -8.96 16.14 -16.10
C ASN A 146 -7.98 16.36 -14.93
N TYR A 147 -6.73 16.76 -15.18
CA TYR A 147 -5.75 16.94 -14.12
C TYR A 147 -6.20 17.97 -13.06
N ALA A 148 -6.82 19.07 -13.50
CA ALA A 148 -7.26 20.13 -12.59
C ALA A 148 -8.30 19.66 -11.57
N THR A 149 -9.14 18.67 -11.91
CA THR A 149 -10.15 18.13 -10.99
C THR A 149 -9.59 17.04 -10.06
N GLN A 150 -8.44 16.46 -10.42
CA GLN A 150 -7.77 15.43 -9.63
C GLN A 150 -6.67 15.98 -8.72
N ALA A 151 -6.10 17.15 -9.04
CA ALA A 151 -4.97 17.74 -8.33
C ALA A 151 -5.25 18.03 -6.84
N ASP A 152 -6.51 18.37 -6.51
CA ASP A 152 -6.93 18.73 -5.15
C ASP A 152 -7.51 17.53 -4.36
N GLN A 153 -7.50 16.32 -4.93
CA GLN A 153 -7.98 15.15 -4.21
C GLN A 153 -7.04 14.81 -3.06
N PRO A 154 -7.57 14.54 -1.85
CA PRO A 154 -6.72 14.17 -0.72
C PRO A 154 -5.96 12.88 -1.04
N PHE A 155 -4.69 12.83 -0.62
CA PHE A 155 -3.92 11.59 -0.68
C PHE A 155 -4.49 10.63 0.35
N ILE A 156 -5.26 9.65 -0.12
CA ILE A 156 -5.82 8.57 0.71
C ILE A 156 -5.04 7.31 0.35
N THR A 157 -4.58 6.55 1.36
CA THR A 157 -3.96 5.25 1.08
C THR A 157 -4.99 4.29 0.50
N LEU A 158 -4.56 3.30 -0.28
CA LEU A 158 -5.50 2.32 -0.85
C LEU A 158 -6.29 1.55 0.23
N VAL A 159 -5.69 1.35 1.40
CA VAL A 159 -6.33 0.70 2.56
C VAL A 159 -7.42 1.60 3.16
N GLU A 160 -7.15 2.90 3.32
CA GLU A 160 -8.15 3.86 3.79
C GLU A 160 -9.27 4.06 2.78
N ALA A 161 -8.95 4.15 1.48
CA ALA A 161 -9.96 4.25 0.42
C ALA A 161 -10.89 3.03 0.41
N PHE A 162 -10.34 1.83 0.63
CA PHE A 162 -11.14 0.61 0.73
C PHE A 162 -12.03 0.59 1.98
N ARG A 163 -11.53 1.04 3.13
CA ARG A 163 -12.35 1.16 4.35
C ARG A 163 -13.50 2.15 4.16
N ASN A 164 -13.24 3.30 3.55
CA ASN A 164 -14.27 4.30 3.28
C ASN A 164 -15.36 3.75 2.36
N LEU A 165 -14.99 2.96 1.34
CA LEU A 165 -15.94 2.33 0.42
C LEU A 165 -16.84 1.28 1.11
N GLN A 166 -16.31 0.54 2.09
CA GLN A 166 -17.10 -0.43 2.87
C GLN A 166 -18.11 0.28 3.78
N VAL A 167 -17.73 1.41 4.38
CA VAL A 167 -18.63 2.22 5.22
C VAL A 167 -19.78 2.80 4.41
N GLU A 168 -19.53 3.32 3.20
CA GLU A 168 -20.58 3.84 2.31
C GLU A 168 -21.56 2.74 1.83
N ALA A 169 -21.11 1.49 1.73
CA ALA A 169 -21.96 0.36 1.36
C ALA A 169 -22.82 -0.18 2.52
N GLU A 170 -22.47 0.15 3.77
CA GLU A 170 -23.15 -0.31 5.00
C GLU A 170 -24.08 0.75 5.63
N GLU A 171 -24.22 1.94 5.05
CA GLU A 171 -25.22 2.94 5.48
C GLU A 171 -26.63 2.29 5.53
N PRO A 172 -27.27 2.18 6.71
CA PRO A 172 -28.58 1.58 6.82
C PRO A 172 -29.57 2.43 6.04
N LEU A 173 -30.32 1.82 5.11
CA LEU A 173 -31.49 2.44 4.52
C LEU A 173 -32.46 2.78 5.66
N GLU A 174 -32.44 4.03 6.11
CA GLU A 174 -33.35 4.58 7.10
C GLU A 174 -34.77 4.51 6.52
N ASN A 175 -35.49 3.45 6.84
CA ASN A 175 -36.93 3.38 6.61
C ASN A 175 -37.55 4.47 7.48
N GLY A 176 -37.93 5.58 6.84
CA GLY A 176 -38.68 6.66 7.49
C GLY A 176 -39.97 6.12 8.09
N ASP A 177 -40.01 6.05 9.41
CA ASP A 177 -41.22 5.73 10.16
C ASP A 177 -42.10 6.98 10.17
N ARG A 178 -43.30 6.84 9.61
CA ARG A 178 -44.30 7.90 9.56
C ARG A 178 -44.99 7.96 10.91
N ASP A 179 -45.02 9.16 11.48
CA ASP A 179 -45.83 9.55 12.61
C ASP A 179 -47.27 8.98 12.50
N ASP A 180 -47.66 8.14 13.46
CA ASP A 180 -49.04 8.02 13.90
C ASP A 180 -49.03 8.04 15.44
N GLU A 181 -49.19 9.25 15.98
CA GLU A 181 -49.55 9.48 17.38
C GLU A 181 -50.88 8.80 17.68
N VAL A 182 -50.88 7.86 18.62
CA VAL A 182 -52.11 7.51 19.36
C VAL A 182 -51.81 7.55 20.84
N ALA A 183 -52.24 8.64 21.46
CA ALA A 183 -52.35 8.82 22.89
C ALA A 183 -53.47 7.92 23.44
N GLU A 184 -53.24 7.26 24.58
CA GLU A 184 -54.27 6.96 25.59
C GLU A 184 -53.56 6.85 26.95
N GLU A 185 -54.11 7.56 27.93
CA GLU A 185 -53.62 7.76 29.29
C GLU A 185 -54.52 7.00 30.28
N ASN A 186 -53.94 6.61 31.41
CA ASN A 186 -54.56 6.27 32.71
C ASN A 186 -55.15 4.87 33.00
N GLY A 187 -54.74 4.34 34.18
CA GLY A 187 -55.59 3.45 35.00
C GLY A 187 -54.89 2.46 35.96
N GLU A 188 -54.54 2.94 37.17
CA GLU A 188 -54.68 2.27 38.49
C GLU A 188 -53.80 1.07 38.94
N GLU A 189 -52.83 1.41 39.82
CA GLU A 189 -52.64 1.02 41.25
C GLU A 189 -52.74 -0.43 41.82
N GLU A 190 -51.71 -0.72 42.64
CA GLU A 190 -51.60 -1.57 43.85
C GLU A 190 -51.46 -3.11 43.75
N ASN A 191 -50.32 -3.66 44.21
CA ASN A 191 -50.20 -4.23 45.57
C ASN A 191 -48.75 -4.63 45.96
N GLU A 192 -48.51 -4.60 47.27
CA GLU A 192 -47.29 -4.64 48.10
C GLU A 192 -46.53 -5.98 48.20
N GLY A 193 -45.29 -5.91 48.71
CA GLY A 193 -44.65 -6.97 49.51
C GLY A 193 -43.11 -7.04 49.40
N GLY A 194 -42.39 -6.67 50.46
CA GLY A 194 -40.92 -6.69 50.60
C GLY A 194 -40.28 -8.09 50.60
N GLU A 195 -38.99 -8.32 50.86
CA GLU A 195 -37.93 -7.62 51.57
C GLU A 195 -36.55 -8.08 51.03
N GLU A 196 -35.49 -7.44 51.56
CA GLU A 196 -34.08 -7.88 51.65
C GLU A 196 -33.08 -7.45 50.54
N GLU A 197 -32.41 -6.32 50.80
CA GLU A 197 -31.00 -6.13 50.46
C GLU A 197 -30.14 -6.36 51.71
N VAL A 198 -28.99 -7.03 51.56
CA VAL A 198 -27.64 -6.61 52.01
C VAL A 198 -26.63 -7.62 51.46
N ASN A 199 -25.68 -7.18 50.63
CA ASN A 199 -24.25 -7.41 50.89
C ASN A 199 -23.34 -6.54 49.99
N GLN A 200 -22.61 -5.62 50.62
CA GLN A 200 -21.32 -5.12 50.17
C GLN A 200 -20.28 -5.61 51.17
N GLU A 201 -19.14 -6.09 50.68
CA GLU A 201 -17.80 -6.02 51.31
C GLU A 201 -16.82 -6.62 50.27
N GLU A 202 -15.89 -5.85 49.69
CA GLU A 202 -14.60 -5.36 50.20
C GLU A 202 -13.41 -6.28 49.89
N GLY A 203 -12.25 -5.66 49.64
CA GLY A 203 -10.92 -6.29 49.63
C GLY A 203 -10.07 -5.95 48.39
N VAL A 204 -9.36 -4.81 48.25
CA VAL A 204 -8.17 -4.30 48.99
C VAL A 204 -6.95 -5.19 48.63
N VAL A 205 -6.02 -4.77 47.75
CA VAL A 205 -4.64 -4.19 47.98
C VAL A 205 -3.58 -5.11 47.35
N ASP A 206 -2.38 -4.73 46.89
CA ASP A 206 -1.61 -3.48 46.79
C ASP A 206 -0.44 -3.72 45.80
N GLU A 207 0.14 -2.60 45.31
CA GLU A 207 1.57 -2.24 45.11
C GLU A 207 2.62 -3.34 44.78
N ASP A 208 3.67 -3.13 43.99
CA ASP A 208 4.51 -1.96 43.77
C ASP A 208 5.41 -2.22 42.53
N SER A 209 5.96 -1.13 41.99
CA SER A 209 7.41 -0.93 41.74
C SER A 209 7.77 -0.34 40.39
N THR A 210 8.69 0.61 40.52
CA THR A 210 8.95 1.77 39.70
C THR A 210 10.25 1.63 38.90
N ASP A 211 10.23 2.30 37.75
CA ASP A 211 11.27 3.19 37.20
C ASP A 211 12.53 2.64 36.49
N GLY A 212 12.88 3.33 35.41
CA GLY A 212 14.21 3.38 34.81
C GLY A 212 14.27 3.21 33.29
N SER A 213 14.34 4.30 32.52
CA SER A 213 15.50 4.60 31.63
C SER A 213 15.30 5.80 30.69
N ALA A 214 15.98 6.90 31.04
CA ALA A 214 16.78 7.81 30.21
C ALA A 214 16.35 8.14 28.76
N GLU A 215 15.79 9.34 28.59
CA GLU A 215 15.75 10.06 27.30
C GLU A 215 17.06 10.83 27.08
N GLY A 216 17.71 10.58 25.94
CA GLY A 216 18.82 11.38 25.43
C GLY A 216 18.34 12.13 24.19
N GLU A 217 18.07 13.43 24.34
CA GLU A 217 17.74 14.33 23.24
C GLU A 217 19.04 14.87 22.62
N GLU A 218 19.30 14.53 21.35
CA GLU A 218 20.38 15.14 20.57
C GLU A 218 19.85 16.28 19.69
N GLU A 219 20.33 17.47 20.03
CA GLU A 219 20.11 18.79 19.44
C GLU A 219 20.83 18.93 18.08
N TRP A 220 20.09 19.17 16.99
CA TRP A 220 20.69 19.54 15.70
C TRP A 220 20.65 21.05 15.48
N VAL A 221 21.81 21.69 15.68
CA VAL A 221 22.07 23.11 15.42
C VAL A 221 22.19 23.38 13.90
N LEU A 222 21.38 24.30 13.40
CA LEU A 222 21.47 24.92 12.07
C LEU A 222 22.65 25.90 11.97
N THR A 223 23.52 25.76 10.96
CA THR A 223 24.27 26.89 10.39
C THR A 223 24.50 26.74 8.88
N PRO A 224 24.42 27.83 8.09
CA PRO A 224 24.63 27.84 6.64
C PRO A 224 26.06 28.30 6.24
N HIS A 225 26.55 27.81 5.11
CA HIS A 225 27.71 28.34 4.37
C HIS A 225 27.61 27.86 2.91
N GLN A 226 28.02 28.56 1.87
CA GLN A 226 28.41 29.96 1.62
C GLN A 226 28.36 30.13 0.09
#